data_AF-A0A154R346-F1
#
_entry.id   AF-A0A154R346-F1
#
_cell.length_a   1.000
_cell.length_b   1.000
_cell.length_c   1.000
_cell.angle_alpha   90.00
_cell.angle_beta   90.00
_cell.angle_gamma   90.00
#
_symmetry.space_group_name_H-M   'P 1'
#
loop_
_entity.id
_entity.type
_entity.pdbx_description
1 polymer ?
#
loop_
_entity_poly.entity_id
_entity_poly.type
_entity_poly.pdbx_seq_one_letter_code
_entity_poly.pdbx_strand_id
1 'polypeptide(L)'
;MSRVSDTRQRTREAAAQLVAGGKRSHEITVDQIYAAIQQGSRTTINDELKLWKDERAKADAVGADLPPAIADAMRSLWVAAVEQGEKVFNEHRQALESDLEAQRRAYDDVAVERDAAQATVHQLQHEVSQLREQGIEVQQQLTRETEAKRDALGQVQALQHEVAAVRTDMAQQREAALQAHDRLTAEFQATIAARDAAFQVERDKSNERMEAAQARMLQETDAAREGQRHAEQQLAKLRQRSEDQQTSLTELRLDMARLRRELAEGEARLAAVATITGERDQLALELAGARGQVSGLKAALQSAEARAVAAENQLTMAHKRRQSKQK
;
A
#
# COMPACT_ATOMS: atom_id res chain seq x y z
N MET A 1 84.29 -78.15 52.64
CA MET A 1 85.28 -77.68 53.64
C MET A 1 85.34 -78.68 54.77
N SER A 2 86.46 -79.41 54.87
CA SER A 2 86.66 -80.49 55.85
C SER A 2 86.64 -79.92 57.27
N ARG A 3 85.78 -80.47 58.16
CA ARG A 3 85.79 -80.21 59.60
C ARG A 3 87.04 -80.86 60.21
N VAL A 4 88.22 -80.33 59.88
CA VAL A 4 89.38 -80.48 60.76
C VAL A 4 88.91 -79.88 62.08
N SER A 5 88.75 -80.74 63.10
CA SER A 5 88.24 -80.33 64.41
C SER A 5 88.94 -79.05 64.83
N ASP A 6 88.19 -77.98 65.07
CA ASP A 6 88.68 -76.64 65.48
C ASP A 6 89.76 -76.76 66.58
N THR A 7 89.61 -77.75 67.45
CA THR A 7 90.61 -78.13 68.47
C THR A 7 91.97 -78.55 67.89
N ARG A 8 92.03 -79.37 66.84
CA ARG A 8 93.29 -79.81 66.22
C ARG A 8 94.01 -78.65 65.55
N GLN A 9 93.28 -77.81 64.82
CA GLN A 9 93.86 -76.64 64.16
C GLN A 9 94.38 -75.63 65.19
N ARG A 10 93.57 -75.30 66.21
CA ARG A 10 94.02 -74.45 67.32
C ARG A 10 95.17 -75.04 68.12
N THR A 11 95.23 -76.38 68.28
CA THR A 11 96.38 -77.05 68.91
C THR A 11 97.67 -76.80 68.15
N ARG A 12 97.63 -76.92 66.81
CA ARG A 12 98.78 -76.60 65.94
C ARG A 12 99.15 -75.12 66.00
N GLU A 13 98.17 -74.22 65.95
CA GLU A 13 98.38 -72.77 66.02
C GLU A 13 98.98 -72.35 67.36
N ALA A 14 98.46 -72.86 68.48
CA ALA A 14 98.99 -72.60 69.82
C ALA A 14 100.41 -73.18 69.98
N ALA A 15 100.68 -74.39 69.48
CA ALA A 15 102.02 -74.97 69.50
C ALA A 15 103.01 -74.14 68.67
N ALA A 16 102.61 -73.67 67.49
CA ALA A 16 103.41 -72.79 66.65
C ALA A 16 103.69 -71.43 67.32
N GLN A 17 102.69 -70.81 67.95
CA GLN A 17 102.85 -69.57 68.70
C GLN A 17 103.81 -69.72 69.90
N LEU A 18 103.74 -70.85 70.62
CA LEU A 18 104.66 -71.14 71.72
C LEU A 18 106.11 -71.29 71.25
N VAL A 19 106.34 -71.90 70.08
CA VAL A 19 107.69 -71.94 69.48
C VAL A 19 108.14 -70.58 68.98
N ALA A 20 107.25 -69.80 68.36
CA ALA A 20 107.56 -68.43 67.95
C ALA A 20 107.92 -67.53 69.15
N GLY A 21 107.34 -67.80 70.32
CA GLY A 21 107.69 -67.18 71.61
C GLY A 21 108.99 -67.69 72.25
N GLY A 22 109.77 -68.54 71.56
CA GLY A 22 111.10 -68.97 71.98
C GLY A 22 111.20 -70.32 72.69
N LYS A 23 110.09 -71.06 72.87
CA LYS A 23 110.13 -72.41 73.45
C LYS A 23 110.59 -73.45 72.43
N ARG A 24 111.32 -74.48 72.86
CA ARG A 24 111.71 -75.58 71.97
C ARG A 24 110.56 -76.57 71.77
N SER A 25 110.48 -77.21 70.60
CA SER A 25 109.35 -78.11 70.26
C SER A 25 109.15 -79.24 71.28
N HIS A 26 110.23 -79.77 71.86
CA HIS A 26 110.16 -80.84 72.86
C HIS A 26 109.66 -80.36 74.23
N GLU A 27 109.80 -79.08 74.58
CA GLU A 27 109.42 -78.48 75.87
C GLU A 27 107.93 -78.14 75.95
N ILE A 28 107.21 -78.16 74.82
CA ILE A 28 105.78 -77.88 74.78
C ILE A 28 105.01 -79.07 75.36
N THR A 29 104.23 -78.84 76.40
CA THR A 29 103.42 -79.89 77.05
C THR A 29 101.94 -79.74 76.73
N VAL A 30 101.19 -80.82 76.90
CA VAL A 30 99.72 -80.84 76.70
C VAL A 30 99.03 -79.81 77.58
N ASP A 31 99.47 -79.62 78.82
CA ASP A 31 98.88 -78.64 79.73
C ASP A 31 99.16 -77.19 79.31
N GLN A 32 100.30 -76.91 78.68
CA GLN A 32 100.59 -75.58 78.13
C GLN A 32 99.68 -75.26 76.94
N ILE A 33 99.41 -76.26 76.08
CA ILE A 33 98.45 -76.11 74.98
C ILE A 33 97.04 -75.98 75.53
N TYR A 34 96.64 -76.83 76.48
CA TYR A 34 95.33 -76.78 77.12
C TYR A 34 95.10 -75.44 77.81
N ALA A 35 96.12 -74.84 78.43
CA ALA A 35 96.04 -73.50 79.00
C ALA A 35 95.80 -72.40 77.95
N ALA A 36 96.35 -72.56 76.75
CA ALA A 36 96.22 -71.60 75.66
C ALA A 36 94.87 -71.70 74.91
N ILE A 37 94.37 -72.92 74.67
CA ILE A 37 93.15 -73.12 73.87
C ILE A 37 91.90 -73.39 74.72
N GLN A 38 92.07 -73.84 75.97
CA GLN A 38 91.02 -74.17 76.97
C GLN A 38 89.85 -75.03 76.43
N GLN A 39 90.11 -75.82 75.39
CA GLN A 39 89.11 -76.53 74.61
C GLN A 39 89.65 -77.87 74.14
N GLY A 40 88.78 -78.89 74.12
CA GLY A 40 89.10 -80.23 73.63
C GLY A 40 89.62 -81.19 74.70
N SER A 41 89.65 -82.49 74.39
CA SER A 41 90.20 -83.49 75.30
C SER A 41 91.74 -83.45 75.30
N ARG A 42 92.35 -83.62 76.49
CA ARG A 42 93.81 -83.77 76.64
C ARG A 42 94.39 -84.89 75.75
N THR A 43 93.63 -85.95 75.47
CA THR A 43 94.06 -87.03 74.55
C THR A 43 94.18 -86.54 73.10
N THR A 44 93.20 -85.77 72.63
CA THR A 44 93.21 -85.20 71.27
C THR A 44 94.31 -84.18 71.10
N ILE A 45 94.57 -83.36 72.13
CA ILE A 45 95.68 -82.42 72.13
C ILE A 45 97.02 -83.16 72.13
N ASN A 46 97.16 -84.23 72.92
CA ASN A 46 98.39 -85.02 72.96
C ASN A 46 98.70 -85.68 71.62
N ASP A 47 97.71 -86.30 70.99
CA ASP A 47 97.90 -86.99 69.70
C ASP A 47 98.25 -86.00 68.58
N GLU A 48 97.55 -84.86 68.53
CA GLU A 48 97.85 -83.81 67.54
C GLU A 48 99.19 -83.11 67.81
N LEU A 49 99.54 -82.90 69.08
CA LEU A 49 100.82 -82.31 69.46
C LEU A 49 101.98 -83.26 69.13
N LYS A 50 101.81 -84.58 69.28
CA LYS A 50 102.80 -85.58 68.82
C LYS A 50 102.99 -85.51 67.31
N LEU A 51 101.91 -85.53 66.54
CA LEU A 51 101.96 -85.40 65.08
C LEU A 51 102.64 -84.09 64.65
N TRP A 52 102.26 -82.97 65.27
CA TRP A 52 102.87 -81.67 65.00
C TRP A 52 104.36 -81.63 65.37
N LYS A 53 104.76 -82.24 66.50
CA LYS A 53 106.18 -82.35 66.89
C LYS A 53 106.97 -83.23 65.91
N ASP A 54 106.39 -84.32 65.44
CA ASP A 54 107.02 -85.22 64.46
C ASP A 54 107.15 -84.53 63.09
N GLU A 55 106.12 -83.83 62.63
CA GLU A 55 106.16 -82.99 61.45
C GLU A 55 107.21 -81.89 61.58
N ARG A 56 107.31 -81.27 62.76
CA ARG A 56 108.31 -80.23 63.03
C ARG A 56 109.72 -80.79 63.08
N ALA A 57 109.93 -81.94 63.72
CA ALA A 57 111.22 -82.62 63.76
C ALA A 57 111.69 -83.03 62.36
N LYS A 58 110.77 -83.49 61.49
CA LYS A 58 111.07 -83.76 60.08
C LYS A 58 111.46 -82.49 59.32
N ALA A 59 110.73 -81.39 59.53
CA ALA A 59 111.06 -80.11 58.91
C ALA A 59 112.40 -79.54 59.40
N ASP A 60 112.68 -79.64 60.71
CA ASP A 60 113.93 -79.20 61.32
C ASP A 60 115.11 -80.08 60.85
N ALA A 61 114.91 -81.40 60.65
CA ALA A 61 115.91 -82.32 60.10
C ALA A 61 116.25 -82.00 58.63
N VAL A 62 115.24 -81.74 57.79
CA VAL A 62 115.47 -81.29 56.40
C VAL A 62 116.20 -79.94 56.37
N GLY A 63 115.93 -79.06 57.34
CA GLY A 63 116.66 -77.81 57.52
C GLY A 63 118.11 -77.99 58.02
N ALA A 64 118.38 -79.04 58.80
CA ALA A 64 119.71 -79.36 59.35
C ALA A 64 120.61 -80.11 58.35
N ASP A 65 120.03 -80.93 57.47
CA ASP A 65 120.75 -81.72 56.46
C ASP A 65 121.05 -80.90 55.18
N LEU A 66 120.46 -79.71 55.03
CA LEU A 66 120.72 -78.84 53.90
C LEU A 66 122.00 -78.02 54.15
N PRO A 67 122.99 -78.06 53.24
CA PRO A 67 124.12 -77.14 53.31
C PRO A 67 123.65 -75.69 53.41
N PRO A 68 124.22 -74.86 54.30
CA PRO A 68 123.77 -73.49 54.53
C PRO A 68 123.61 -72.68 53.24
N ALA A 69 124.53 -72.84 52.29
CA ALA A 69 124.47 -72.18 50.98
C ALA A 69 123.23 -72.54 50.14
N ILE A 70 122.74 -73.79 50.21
CA ILE A 70 121.54 -74.23 49.49
C ILE A 70 120.29 -73.73 50.20
N ALA A 71 120.27 -73.76 51.53
CA ALA A 71 119.16 -73.22 52.33
C ALA A 71 118.99 -71.71 52.09
N ASP A 72 120.10 -70.96 52.04
CA ASP A 72 120.10 -69.54 51.74
C ASP A 72 119.65 -69.28 50.30
N ALA A 73 120.11 -70.06 49.32
CA ALA A 73 119.66 -69.95 47.93
C ALA A 73 118.16 -70.22 47.76
N MET A 74 117.60 -71.23 48.45
CA MET A 74 116.16 -71.52 48.42
C MET A 74 115.34 -70.42 49.09
N ARG A 75 115.80 -69.86 50.22
CA ARG A 75 115.16 -68.70 50.86
C ARG A 75 115.19 -67.49 49.94
N SER A 76 116.34 -67.20 49.32
CA SER A 76 116.48 -66.10 48.37
C SER A 76 115.58 -66.29 47.14
N LEU A 77 115.49 -67.50 46.59
CA LEU A 77 114.59 -67.81 45.48
C LEU A 77 113.12 -67.64 45.87
N TRP A 78 112.73 -68.10 47.05
CA TRP A 78 111.38 -67.92 47.58
C TRP A 78 111.03 -66.44 47.78
N VAL A 79 111.93 -65.67 48.40
CA VAL A 79 111.77 -64.22 48.56
C VAL A 79 111.61 -63.55 47.21
N ALA A 80 112.47 -63.86 46.23
CA ALA A 80 112.37 -63.31 44.88
C ALA A 80 111.06 -63.70 44.16
N ALA A 81 110.59 -64.95 44.32
CA ALA A 81 109.34 -65.41 43.74
C ALA A 81 108.11 -64.72 44.38
N VAL A 82 108.13 -64.51 45.70
CA VAL A 82 107.09 -63.76 46.42
C VAL A 82 107.10 -62.29 45.99
N GLU A 83 108.25 -61.63 45.96
CA GLU A 83 108.37 -60.24 45.50
C GLU A 83 107.90 -60.08 44.05
N GLN A 84 108.24 -61.02 43.17
CA GLN A 84 107.78 -61.01 41.78
C GLN A 84 106.27 -61.26 41.69
N GLY A 85 105.72 -62.18 42.48
CA GLY A 85 104.29 -62.44 42.56
C GLY A 85 103.50 -61.23 43.07
N GLU A 86 104.00 -60.56 44.11
CA GLU A 86 103.40 -59.33 44.64
C GLU A 86 103.42 -58.20 43.63
N LYS A 87 104.50 -58.04 42.86
CA LYS A 87 104.57 -57.05 41.78
C LYS A 87 103.51 -57.30 40.72
N VAL A 88 103.47 -58.51 40.15
CA VAL A 88 102.50 -58.89 39.11
C VAL A 88 101.06 -58.80 39.63
N PHE A 89 100.81 -59.24 40.86
CA PHE A 89 99.49 -59.12 41.49
C PHE A 89 99.07 -57.66 41.64
N ASN A 90 99.96 -56.79 42.10
CA ASN A 90 99.67 -55.36 42.24
C ASN A 90 99.45 -54.68 40.89
N GLU A 91 100.23 -55.03 39.86
CA GLU A 91 100.04 -54.54 38.49
C GLU A 91 98.65 -54.92 37.95
N HIS A 92 98.27 -56.20 38.08
CA HIS A 92 96.94 -56.65 37.66
C HIS A 92 95.81 -56.02 38.48
N ARG A 93 96.00 -55.86 39.80
CA ARG A 93 95.02 -55.20 40.66
C ARG A 93 94.82 -53.74 40.23
N GLN A 94 95.89 -53.00 39.98
CA GLN A 94 95.82 -51.61 39.50
C GLN A 94 95.18 -51.51 38.11
N ALA A 95 95.51 -52.43 37.20
CA ALA A 95 94.89 -52.48 35.87
C ALA A 95 93.37 -52.71 35.97
N LEU A 96 92.93 -53.68 36.78
CA LEU A 96 91.51 -53.96 37.01
C LEU A 96 90.79 -52.79 37.69
N GLU A 97 91.41 -52.15 38.68
CA GLU A 97 90.87 -50.95 39.32
C GLU A 97 90.69 -49.81 38.30
N SER A 98 91.69 -49.57 37.45
CA SER A 98 91.61 -48.57 36.38
C SER A 98 90.55 -48.89 35.34
N ASP A 99 90.43 -50.16 34.93
CA ASP A 99 89.42 -50.60 33.97
C ASP A 99 88.02 -50.43 34.55
N LEU A 100 87.83 -50.76 35.83
CA LEU A 100 86.57 -50.60 36.53
C LEU A 100 86.18 -49.13 36.65
N GLU A 101 87.13 -48.24 36.96
CA GLU A 101 86.91 -46.79 36.93
C GLU A 101 86.55 -46.28 35.52
N ALA A 102 87.23 -46.76 34.48
CA ALA A 102 86.93 -46.39 33.10
C ALA A 102 85.52 -46.84 32.69
N GLN A 103 85.13 -48.07 33.03
CA GLN A 103 83.79 -48.60 32.77
C GLN A 103 82.70 -47.85 33.55
N ARG A 104 82.97 -47.46 34.80
CA ARG A 104 82.05 -46.63 35.58
C ARG A 104 81.82 -45.27 34.92
N ARG A 105 82.90 -44.58 34.50
CA ARG A 105 82.79 -43.30 33.80
C ARG A 105 81.99 -43.44 32.50
N ALA A 106 82.29 -44.47 31.69
CA ALA A 106 81.54 -44.72 30.46
C ALA A 106 80.06 -45.02 30.72
N TYR A 107 79.73 -45.76 31.79
CA TYR A 107 78.35 -46.01 32.19
C TYR A 107 77.65 -44.72 32.63
N ASP A 108 78.31 -43.89 33.44
CA ASP A 108 77.77 -42.62 33.91
C ASP A 108 77.51 -41.66 32.74
N ASP A 109 78.43 -41.58 31.77
CA ASP A 109 78.27 -40.77 30.55
C ASP A 109 77.04 -41.22 29.73
N VAL A 110 76.88 -42.54 29.52
CA VAL A 110 75.72 -43.10 28.82
C VAL A 110 74.42 -42.88 29.61
N ALA A 111 74.46 -42.94 30.94
CA ALA A 111 73.30 -42.66 31.78
C ALA A 111 72.85 -41.19 31.65
N VAL A 112 73.80 -40.25 31.61
CA VAL A 112 73.52 -38.82 31.38
C VAL A 112 72.93 -38.58 29.99
N GLU A 113 73.50 -39.19 28.95
CA GLU A 113 72.97 -39.09 27.58
C GLU A 113 71.55 -39.66 27.46
N ARG A 114 71.30 -40.82 28.10
CA ARG A 114 69.96 -41.42 28.18
C ARG A 114 68.97 -40.48 28.85
N ASP A 115 69.34 -39.88 29.99
CA ASP A 115 68.44 -38.99 30.73
C ASP A 115 68.14 -37.72 29.95
N ALA A 116 69.13 -37.16 29.26
CA ALA A 116 68.94 -36.04 28.34
C ALA A 116 68.01 -36.42 27.16
N ALA A 117 68.19 -37.60 26.57
CA ALA A 117 67.32 -38.10 25.51
C ALA A 117 65.88 -38.35 26.02
N GLN A 118 65.71 -38.88 27.23
CA GLN A 118 64.37 -39.06 27.83
C GLN A 118 63.68 -37.73 28.10
N ALA A 119 64.41 -36.72 28.61
CA ALA A 119 63.87 -35.38 28.83
C ALA A 119 63.37 -34.75 27.51
N THR A 120 64.16 -34.87 26.42
CA THR A 120 63.73 -34.35 25.11
C THR A 120 62.53 -35.10 24.54
N VAL A 121 62.46 -36.43 24.71
CA VAL A 121 61.28 -37.22 24.31
C VAL A 121 60.03 -36.76 25.07
N HIS A 122 60.13 -36.55 26.38
CA HIS A 122 59.00 -36.06 27.18
C HIS A 122 58.56 -34.64 26.76
N GLN A 123 59.52 -33.76 26.47
CA GLN A 123 59.22 -32.43 25.95
C GLN A 123 58.48 -32.49 24.61
N LEU A 124 58.99 -33.26 23.65
CA LEU A 124 58.36 -33.42 22.34
C LEU A 124 56.97 -34.07 22.44
N GLN A 125 56.79 -35.03 23.34
CA GLN A 125 55.47 -35.62 23.61
C GLN A 125 54.48 -34.57 24.12
N HIS A 126 54.94 -33.69 25.02
CA HIS A 126 54.12 -32.60 25.53
C HIS A 126 53.75 -31.60 24.43
N GLU A 127 54.71 -31.17 23.61
CA GLU A 127 54.48 -30.27 22.47
C GLU A 127 53.49 -30.89 21.46
N VAL A 128 53.63 -32.19 21.15
CA VAL A 128 52.68 -32.89 20.28
C VAL A 128 51.27 -32.96 20.89
N SER A 129 51.14 -33.16 22.20
CA SER A 129 49.83 -33.11 22.86
C SER A 129 49.19 -31.72 22.78
N GLN A 130 49.96 -30.66 23.04
CA GLN A 130 49.48 -29.28 22.95
C GLN A 130 49.03 -28.92 21.53
N LEU A 131 49.82 -29.27 20.51
CA LEU A 131 49.48 -29.03 19.11
C LEU A 131 48.22 -29.80 18.68
N ARG A 132 48.02 -31.01 19.21
CA ARG A 132 46.78 -31.78 18.96
C ARG A 132 45.57 -31.12 19.59
N GLU A 133 45.68 -30.63 20.83
CA GLU A 133 44.60 -29.91 21.51
C GLU A 133 44.25 -28.63 20.76
N GLN A 134 45.25 -27.83 20.37
CA GLN A 134 45.06 -26.63 19.54
C GLN A 134 44.43 -26.97 18.19
N GLY A 135 44.84 -28.06 17.55
CA GLY A 135 44.26 -28.53 16.29
C GLY A 135 42.79 -28.91 16.43
N ILE A 136 42.41 -29.58 17.53
CA ILE A 136 41.01 -29.90 17.83
C ILE A 136 40.20 -28.62 18.08
N GLU A 137 40.75 -27.66 18.83
CA GLU A 137 40.08 -26.39 19.11
C GLU A 137 39.82 -25.59 17.84
N VAL A 138 40.83 -25.42 16.99
CA VAL A 138 40.69 -24.73 15.70
C VAL A 138 39.69 -25.44 14.79
N GLN A 139 39.70 -26.77 14.77
CA GLN A 139 38.72 -27.55 14.00
C GLN A 139 37.28 -27.31 14.51
N GLN A 140 37.08 -27.26 15.83
CA GLN A 140 35.78 -26.97 16.44
C GLN A 140 35.31 -25.53 16.15
N GLN A 141 36.22 -24.56 16.21
CA GLN A 141 35.92 -23.17 15.85
C GLN A 141 35.52 -23.09 14.37
N LEU A 142 36.27 -23.75 13.48
CA LEU A 142 35.95 -23.78 12.05
C LEU A 142 34.58 -24.40 11.79
N THR A 143 34.23 -25.52 12.44
CA THR A 143 32.91 -26.12 12.27
C THR A 143 31.79 -25.18 12.72
N ARG A 144 31.94 -24.53 13.88
CA ARG A 144 30.95 -23.55 14.39
C ARG A 144 30.77 -22.38 13.45
N GLU A 145 31.87 -21.81 12.94
CA GLU A 145 31.82 -20.71 11.98
C GLU A 145 31.18 -21.14 10.65
N THR A 146 31.46 -22.36 10.17
CA THR A 146 30.82 -22.87 8.94
C THR A 146 29.32 -23.10 9.10
N GLU A 147 28.88 -23.59 10.27
CA GLU A 147 27.46 -23.75 10.61
C GLU A 147 26.78 -22.39 10.73
N ALA A 148 27.36 -21.45 11.50
CA ALA A 148 26.83 -20.10 11.64
C ALA A 148 26.73 -19.37 10.29
N LYS A 149 27.73 -19.52 9.41
CA LYS A 149 27.69 -18.98 8.05
C LYS A 149 26.59 -19.62 7.21
N ARG A 150 26.39 -20.94 7.33
CA ARG A 150 25.33 -21.66 6.60
C ARG A 150 23.95 -21.19 7.05
N ASP A 151 23.76 -21.02 8.36
CA ASP A 151 22.50 -20.51 8.93
C ASP A 151 22.24 -19.06 8.49
N ALA A 152 23.26 -18.19 8.54
CA ALA A 152 23.16 -16.82 8.07
C ALA A 152 22.82 -16.76 6.57
N LEU A 153 23.42 -17.61 5.74
CA LEU A 153 23.06 -17.72 4.32
C LEU A 153 21.62 -18.19 4.13
N GLY A 154 21.14 -19.14 4.94
CA GLY A 154 19.74 -19.57 4.94
C GLY A 154 18.78 -18.44 5.29
N GLN A 155 19.10 -17.64 6.31
CA GLN A 155 18.31 -16.46 6.69
C GLN A 155 18.29 -15.39 5.59
N VAL A 156 19.42 -15.13 4.93
CA VAL A 156 19.49 -14.18 3.81
C VAL A 156 18.61 -14.65 2.65
N GLN A 157 18.63 -15.95 2.32
CA GLN A 157 17.77 -16.50 1.27
C GLN A 157 16.29 -16.40 1.63
N ALA A 158 15.91 -16.70 2.88
CA ALA A 158 14.54 -16.55 3.35
C ALA A 158 14.07 -15.08 3.25
N LEU A 159 14.88 -14.13 3.72
CA LEU A 159 14.59 -12.70 3.59
C LEU A 159 14.49 -12.24 2.14
N GLN A 160 15.35 -12.76 1.25
CA GLN A 160 15.26 -12.47 -0.19
C GLN A 160 13.93 -12.95 -0.78
N HIS A 161 13.46 -14.14 -0.39
CA HIS A 161 12.15 -14.64 -0.80
C HIS A 161 10.99 -13.81 -0.25
N GLU A 162 11.05 -13.41 1.03
CA GLU A 162 10.04 -12.53 1.63
C GLU A 162 9.99 -11.16 0.94
N VAL A 163 11.14 -10.53 0.69
CA VAL A 163 11.20 -9.25 -0.03
C VAL A 163 10.67 -9.39 -1.45
N ALA A 164 10.97 -10.50 -2.14
CA ALA A 164 10.43 -10.76 -3.47
C ALA A 164 8.90 -10.90 -3.43
N ALA A 165 8.36 -11.65 -2.47
CA ALA A 165 6.92 -11.83 -2.28
C ALA A 165 6.21 -10.50 -1.94
N VAL A 166 6.76 -9.70 -1.03
CA VAL A 166 6.22 -8.38 -0.69
C VAL A 166 6.24 -7.45 -1.91
N ARG A 167 7.30 -7.49 -2.72
CA ARG A 167 7.37 -6.70 -3.96
C ARG A 167 6.31 -7.11 -4.97
N THR A 168 6.07 -8.41 -5.14
CA THR A 168 5.01 -8.90 -6.04
C THR A 168 3.63 -8.51 -5.52
N ASP A 169 3.38 -8.63 -4.22
CA ASP A 169 2.09 -8.26 -3.62
C ASP A 169 1.83 -6.76 -3.74
N MET A 170 2.84 -5.92 -3.46
CA MET A 170 2.73 -4.46 -3.62
C MET A 170 2.50 -4.06 -5.07
N ALA A 171 3.13 -4.75 -6.04
CA ALA A 171 2.90 -4.50 -7.46
C ALA A 171 1.46 -4.85 -7.86
N GLN A 172 0.95 -5.99 -7.41
CA GLN A 172 -0.44 -6.40 -7.64
C GLN A 172 -1.45 -5.45 -7.00
N GLN A 173 -1.21 -5.01 -5.76
CA GLN A 173 -2.07 -4.03 -5.08
C GLN A 173 -2.08 -2.69 -5.82
N ARG A 174 -0.92 -2.24 -6.32
CA ARG A 174 -0.83 -1.01 -7.11
C ARG A 174 -1.58 -1.13 -8.43
N GLU A 175 -1.45 -2.25 -9.13
CA GLU A 175 -2.17 -2.49 -10.38
C GLU A 175 -3.69 -2.53 -10.15
N ALA A 176 -4.15 -3.23 -9.10
CA ALA A 176 -5.55 -3.26 -8.72
C ALA A 176 -6.09 -1.85 -8.38
N ALA A 177 -5.31 -1.03 -7.68
CA ALA A 177 -5.67 0.35 -7.37
C ALA A 177 -5.77 1.23 -8.63
N LEU A 178 -4.84 1.07 -9.58
CA LEU A 178 -4.89 1.78 -10.88
C LEU A 178 -6.13 1.35 -11.67
N GLN A 179 -6.40 0.05 -11.77
CA GLN A 179 -7.60 -0.45 -12.46
C GLN A 179 -8.89 0.05 -11.82
N ALA A 180 -8.95 0.13 -10.48
CA ALA A 180 -10.11 0.69 -9.77
C ALA A 180 -10.27 2.19 -10.05
N HIS A 181 -9.18 2.95 -10.04
CA HIS A 181 -9.19 4.38 -10.38
C HIS A 181 -9.64 4.64 -11.83
N ASP A 182 -9.13 3.85 -12.78
CA ASP A 182 -9.51 3.97 -14.19
C ASP A 182 -10.99 3.65 -14.41
N ARG A 183 -11.52 2.64 -13.72
CA ARG A 183 -12.96 2.32 -13.73
C ARG A 183 -13.79 3.48 -13.20
N LEU A 184 -13.45 4.01 -12.02
CA LEU A 184 -14.17 5.15 -11.44
C LEU A 184 -14.10 6.37 -12.36
N THR A 185 -12.94 6.63 -12.96
CA THR A 185 -12.76 7.75 -13.89
C THR A 185 -13.65 7.57 -15.14
N ALA A 186 -13.69 6.36 -15.71
CA ALA A 186 -14.57 6.06 -16.84
C ALA A 186 -16.06 6.19 -16.47
N GLU A 187 -16.47 5.72 -15.29
CA GLU A 187 -17.84 5.87 -14.78
C GLU A 187 -18.22 7.34 -14.58
N PHE A 188 -17.33 8.16 -14.01
CA PHE A 188 -17.56 9.60 -13.86
C PHE A 188 -17.67 10.29 -15.22
N GLN A 189 -16.79 9.97 -16.17
CA GLN A 189 -16.85 10.52 -17.53
C GLN A 189 -18.16 10.12 -18.24
N ALA A 190 -18.58 8.86 -18.13
CA ALA A 190 -19.84 8.39 -18.69
C ALA A 190 -21.04 9.11 -18.05
N THR A 191 -21.01 9.35 -16.74
CA THR A 191 -22.06 10.07 -16.03
C THR A 191 -22.15 11.53 -16.49
N ILE A 192 -21.01 12.21 -16.64
CA ILE A 192 -20.95 13.59 -17.15
C ILE A 192 -21.49 13.63 -18.59
N ALA A 193 -21.02 12.72 -19.46
CA ALA A 193 -21.48 12.67 -20.85
C ALA A 193 -23.00 12.42 -20.95
N ALA A 194 -23.55 11.51 -20.14
CA ALA A 194 -24.98 11.25 -20.08
C ALA A 194 -25.78 12.48 -19.60
N ARG A 195 -25.28 13.17 -18.56
CA ARG A 195 -25.90 14.39 -18.04
C ARG A 195 -25.87 15.51 -19.09
N ASP A 196 -24.74 15.71 -19.75
CA ASP A 196 -24.58 16.75 -20.76
C ASP A 196 -25.46 16.45 -21.99
N ALA A 197 -25.57 15.19 -22.40
CA ALA A 197 -26.52 14.77 -23.45
C ALA A 197 -27.98 15.05 -23.06
N ALA A 198 -28.38 14.74 -21.82
CA ALA A 198 -29.72 15.04 -21.32
C ALA A 198 -30.01 16.56 -21.29
N PHE A 199 -29.01 17.37 -20.88
CA PHE A 199 -29.13 18.82 -20.92
C PHE A 199 -29.28 19.38 -22.34
N GLN A 200 -28.56 18.82 -23.33
CA GLN A 200 -28.73 19.23 -24.72
C GLN A 200 -30.14 18.92 -25.23
N VAL A 201 -30.67 17.73 -24.92
CA VAL A 201 -32.05 17.36 -25.31
C VAL A 201 -33.09 18.32 -24.70
N GLU A 202 -32.96 18.68 -23.42
CA GLU A 202 -33.87 19.65 -22.80
C GLU A 202 -33.72 21.07 -23.38
N ARG A 203 -32.48 21.47 -23.72
CA ARG A 203 -32.22 22.75 -24.40
C ARG A 203 -32.87 22.79 -25.78
N ASP A 204 -32.69 21.74 -26.58
CA ASP A 204 -33.28 21.64 -27.92
C ASP A 204 -34.80 21.68 -27.85
N LYS A 205 -35.40 20.92 -26.92
CA LYS A 205 -36.84 20.94 -26.66
C LYS A 205 -37.36 22.31 -26.21
N SER A 206 -36.59 23.03 -25.41
CA SER A 206 -36.92 24.41 -25.00
C SER A 206 -36.85 25.37 -26.20
N ASN A 207 -35.84 25.22 -27.06
CA ASN A 207 -35.71 25.99 -28.29
C ASN A 207 -36.87 25.71 -29.24
N GLU A 208 -37.24 24.45 -29.47
CA GLU A 208 -38.41 24.06 -30.28
C GLU A 208 -39.70 24.69 -29.75
N ARG A 209 -39.91 24.69 -28.43
CA ARG A 209 -41.06 25.34 -27.79
C ARG A 209 -41.06 26.86 -28.02
N MET A 210 -39.90 27.50 -27.91
CA MET A 210 -39.74 28.93 -28.15
C MET A 210 -40.02 29.27 -29.61
N GLU A 211 -39.44 28.52 -30.56
CA GLU A 211 -39.67 28.70 -31.99
C GLU A 211 -41.14 28.49 -32.35
N ALA A 212 -41.79 27.45 -31.81
CA ALA A 212 -43.22 27.23 -31.99
C ALA A 212 -44.07 28.37 -31.42
N ALA A 213 -43.71 28.91 -30.26
CA ALA A 213 -44.40 30.07 -29.66
C ALA A 213 -44.19 31.34 -30.50
N GLN A 214 -42.98 31.60 -30.99
CA GLN A 214 -42.69 32.71 -31.90
C GLN A 214 -43.47 32.59 -33.21
N ALA A 215 -43.55 31.39 -33.80
CA ALA A 215 -44.32 31.13 -35.01
C ALA A 215 -45.82 31.37 -34.79
N ARG A 216 -46.39 30.91 -33.67
CA ARG A 216 -47.79 31.20 -33.30
C ARG A 216 -48.03 32.69 -33.11
N MET A 217 -47.14 33.38 -32.40
CA MET A 217 -47.24 34.82 -32.19
C MET A 217 -47.23 35.56 -33.54
N LEU A 218 -46.34 35.20 -34.46
CA LEU A 218 -46.33 35.77 -35.82
C LEU A 218 -47.66 35.52 -36.55
N GLN A 219 -48.17 34.29 -36.52
CA GLN A 219 -49.46 33.95 -37.10
C GLN A 219 -50.62 34.74 -36.48
N GLU A 220 -50.66 34.89 -35.16
CA GLU A 220 -51.65 35.69 -34.45
C GLU A 220 -51.55 37.18 -34.83
N THR A 221 -50.33 37.72 -34.99
CA THR A 221 -50.15 39.11 -35.45
C THR A 221 -50.59 39.31 -36.88
N ASP A 222 -50.34 38.36 -37.78
CA ASP A 222 -50.79 38.43 -39.17
C ASP A 222 -52.31 38.27 -39.27
N ALA A 223 -52.91 37.36 -38.51
CA ALA A 223 -54.36 37.22 -38.40
C ALA A 223 -55.01 38.49 -37.81
N ALA A 224 -54.40 39.12 -36.81
CA ALA A 224 -54.86 40.39 -36.26
C ALA A 224 -54.77 41.53 -37.28
N ARG A 225 -53.69 41.59 -38.09
CA ARG A 225 -53.55 42.56 -39.19
C ARG A 225 -54.58 42.34 -40.29
N GLU A 226 -54.86 41.09 -40.66
CA GLU A 226 -55.91 40.77 -41.63
C GLU A 226 -57.29 41.13 -41.10
N GLY A 227 -57.58 40.79 -39.84
CA GLY A 227 -58.80 41.20 -39.14
C GLY A 227 -58.95 42.72 -39.09
N GLN A 228 -57.88 43.45 -38.81
CA GLN A 228 -57.84 44.91 -38.85
C GLN A 228 -58.14 45.45 -40.26
N ARG A 229 -57.48 44.92 -41.31
CA ARG A 229 -57.76 45.32 -42.70
C ARG A 229 -59.21 45.05 -43.09
N HIS A 230 -59.79 43.92 -42.70
CA HIS A 230 -61.19 43.61 -42.94
C HIS A 230 -62.12 44.58 -42.21
N ALA A 231 -61.84 44.90 -40.95
CA ALA A 231 -62.60 45.89 -40.19
C ALA A 231 -62.50 47.30 -40.83
N GLU A 232 -61.31 47.72 -41.25
CA GLU A 232 -61.08 48.98 -41.99
C GLU A 232 -61.86 49.01 -43.31
N GLN A 233 -61.89 47.92 -44.07
CA GLN A 233 -62.69 47.80 -45.30
C GLN A 233 -64.19 47.89 -45.02
N GLN A 234 -64.70 47.24 -43.96
CA GLN A 234 -66.11 47.34 -43.58
C GLN A 234 -66.47 48.75 -43.11
N LEU A 235 -65.60 49.40 -42.33
CA LEU A 235 -65.77 50.80 -41.95
C LEU A 235 -65.78 51.73 -43.16
N ALA A 236 -64.90 51.50 -44.14
CA ALA A 236 -64.90 52.25 -45.40
C ALA A 236 -66.21 52.07 -46.18
N LYS A 237 -66.73 50.83 -46.29
CA LYS A 237 -68.04 50.56 -46.92
C LYS A 237 -69.20 51.21 -46.17
N LEU A 238 -69.21 51.19 -44.84
CA LEU A 238 -70.23 51.84 -44.03
C LEU A 238 -70.17 53.36 -44.17
N ARG A 239 -68.97 53.95 -44.21
CA ARG A 239 -68.78 55.38 -44.50
C ARG A 239 -69.32 55.74 -45.88
N GLN A 240 -68.97 54.98 -46.91
CA GLN A 240 -69.49 55.18 -48.26
C GLN A 240 -71.03 55.10 -48.28
N ARG A 241 -71.65 54.09 -47.65
CA ARG A 241 -73.11 54.02 -47.55
C ARG A 241 -73.72 55.20 -46.80
N SER A 242 -73.07 55.67 -45.74
CA SER A 242 -73.51 56.86 -45.02
C SER A 242 -73.43 58.11 -45.89
N GLU A 243 -72.37 58.26 -46.70
CA GLU A 243 -72.21 59.34 -47.66
C GLU A 243 -73.27 59.26 -48.77
N ASP A 244 -73.55 58.06 -49.31
CA ASP A 244 -74.61 57.79 -50.28
C ASP A 244 -76.01 58.11 -49.70
N GLN A 245 -76.25 57.77 -48.43
CA GLN A 245 -77.49 58.10 -47.73
C GLN A 245 -77.60 59.60 -47.46
N GLN A 246 -76.51 60.28 -47.10
CA GLN A 246 -76.50 61.73 -46.92
C GLN A 246 -76.76 62.45 -48.23
N THR A 247 -76.14 62.03 -49.33
CA THR A 247 -76.41 62.57 -50.68
C THR A 247 -77.86 62.32 -51.09
N SER A 248 -78.37 61.09 -50.92
CA SER A 248 -79.79 60.78 -51.15
C SER A 248 -80.74 61.65 -50.31
N LEU A 249 -80.42 61.89 -49.03
CA LEU A 249 -81.19 62.78 -48.17
C LEU A 249 -81.13 64.24 -48.63
N THR A 250 -79.99 64.71 -49.14
CA THR A 250 -79.89 66.06 -49.73
C THR A 250 -80.70 66.19 -51.00
N GLU A 251 -80.69 65.17 -51.87
CA GLU A 251 -81.54 65.11 -53.07
C GLU A 251 -83.02 65.13 -52.68
N LEU A 252 -83.44 64.29 -51.73
CA LEU A 252 -84.83 64.27 -51.25
C LEU A 252 -85.26 65.61 -50.64
N ARG A 253 -84.35 66.31 -49.95
CA ARG A 253 -84.61 67.66 -49.41
C ARG A 253 -84.77 68.69 -50.53
N LEU A 254 -83.98 68.61 -51.59
CA LEU A 254 -84.12 69.47 -52.77
C LEU A 254 -85.43 69.19 -53.49
N ASP A 255 -85.81 67.92 -53.67
CA ASP A 255 -87.09 67.53 -54.26
C ASP A 255 -88.28 67.96 -53.41
N MET A 256 -88.21 67.80 -52.08
CA MET A 256 -89.22 68.32 -51.16
C MET A 256 -89.34 69.85 -51.23
N ALA A 257 -88.21 70.57 -51.35
CA ALA A 257 -88.23 72.02 -51.54
C ALA A 257 -88.86 72.41 -52.88
N ARG A 258 -88.61 71.63 -53.94
CA ARG A 258 -89.25 71.80 -55.25
C ARG A 258 -90.76 71.56 -55.21
N LEU A 259 -91.19 70.43 -54.63
CA LEU A 259 -92.62 70.11 -54.45
C LEU A 259 -93.34 71.16 -53.60
N ARG A 260 -92.72 71.67 -52.53
CA ARG A 260 -93.27 72.78 -51.75
C ARG A 260 -93.44 74.06 -52.58
N ARG A 261 -92.52 74.34 -53.51
CA ARG A 261 -92.60 75.48 -54.41
C ARG A 261 -93.73 75.31 -55.42
N GLU A 262 -93.85 74.13 -56.03
CA GLU A 262 -94.94 73.77 -56.94
C GLU A 262 -96.31 73.83 -56.24
N LEU A 263 -96.41 73.36 -54.98
CA LEU A 263 -97.61 73.49 -54.16
C LEU A 263 -97.96 74.95 -53.88
N ALA A 264 -96.99 75.77 -53.46
CA ALA A 264 -97.20 77.19 -53.20
C ALA A 264 -97.61 77.95 -54.48
N GLU A 265 -97.04 77.60 -55.63
CA GLU A 265 -97.47 78.13 -56.93
C GLU A 265 -98.90 77.67 -57.29
N GLY A 266 -99.25 76.42 -57.00
CA GLY A 266 -100.61 75.89 -57.16
C GLY A 266 -101.64 76.58 -56.26
N GLU A 267 -101.30 76.80 -54.99
CA GLU A 267 -102.11 77.56 -54.03
C GLU A 267 -102.27 79.01 -54.45
N ALA A 268 -101.22 79.67 -54.93
CA ALA A 268 -101.30 81.02 -55.49
C ALA A 268 -102.22 81.10 -56.72
N ARG A 269 -102.16 80.09 -57.60
CA ARG A 269 -103.08 79.99 -58.75
C ARG A 269 -104.53 79.77 -58.30
N LEU A 270 -104.77 78.93 -57.30
CA LEU A 270 -106.10 78.73 -56.72
C LEU A 270 -106.64 80.01 -56.06
N ALA A 271 -105.80 80.74 -55.33
CA ALA A 271 -106.17 82.03 -54.75
C ALA A 271 -106.54 83.05 -55.83
N ALA A 272 -105.78 83.12 -56.93
CA ALA A 272 -106.10 83.97 -58.08
C ALA A 272 -107.43 83.57 -58.74
N VAL A 273 -107.69 82.28 -58.93
CA VAL A 273 -108.97 81.78 -59.44
C VAL A 273 -110.11 82.13 -58.49
N ALA A 274 -109.91 81.99 -57.18
CA ALA A 274 -110.90 82.37 -56.16
C ALA A 274 -111.26 83.87 -56.25
N THR A 275 -110.26 84.73 -56.51
CA THR A 275 -110.47 86.17 -56.72
C THR A 275 -111.31 86.43 -57.96
N ILE A 276 -110.97 85.78 -59.09
CA ILE A 276 -111.72 85.88 -60.35
C ILE A 276 -113.17 85.38 -60.19
N THR A 277 -113.40 84.28 -59.47
CA THR A 277 -114.77 83.83 -59.16
C THR A 277 -115.52 84.79 -58.27
N GLY A 278 -114.85 85.42 -57.30
CA GLY A 278 -115.46 86.49 -56.49
C GLY A 278 -115.89 87.68 -57.34
N GLU A 279 -115.05 88.13 -58.27
CA GLU A 279 -115.38 89.19 -59.22
C GLU A 279 -116.55 88.82 -60.14
N ARG A 280 -116.59 87.57 -60.64
CA ARG A 280 -117.70 87.06 -61.44
C ARG A 280 -119.02 87.06 -60.67
N ASP A 281 -119.01 86.62 -59.41
CA ASP A 281 -120.22 86.53 -58.59
C ASP A 281 -120.73 87.93 -58.21
N GLN A 282 -119.83 88.90 -58.03
CA GLN A 282 -120.18 90.30 -57.84
C GLN A 282 -120.84 90.90 -59.09
N LEU A 283 -120.29 90.64 -60.28
CA LEU A 283 -120.90 91.04 -61.56
C LEU A 283 -122.26 90.36 -61.79
N ALA A 284 -122.43 89.11 -61.35
CA ALA A 284 -123.72 88.40 -61.44
C ALA A 284 -124.79 89.04 -60.53
N LEU A 285 -124.41 89.49 -59.33
CA LEU A 285 -125.28 90.24 -58.42
C LEU A 285 -125.69 91.60 -59.00
N GLU A 286 -124.76 92.33 -59.62
CA GLU A 286 -125.06 93.59 -60.31
C GLU A 286 -126.04 93.39 -61.48
N LEU A 287 -125.86 92.31 -62.25
CA LEU A 287 -126.72 91.96 -63.38
C LEU A 287 -128.13 91.51 -62.93
N ALA A 288 -128.23 90.82 -61.79
CA ALA A 288 -129.50 90.50 -61.15
C ALA A 288 -130.22 91.76 -60.63
N GLY A 289 -129.47 92.71 -60.04
CA GLY A 289 -129.97 94.02 -59.63
C GLY A 289 -130.55 94.82 -60.80
N ALA A 290 -129.84 94.88 -61.93
CA ALA A 290 -130.31 95.54 -63.14
C ALA A 290 -131.57 94.89 -63.74
N ARG A 291 -131.65 93.54 -63.73
CA ARG A 291 -132.86 92.82 -64.17
C ARG A 291 -134.07 93.07 -63.26
N GLY A 292 -133.86 93.19 -61.96
CA GLY A 292 -134.92 93.54 -61.00
C GLY A 292 -135.53 94.92 -61.27
N GLN A 293 -134.69 95.90 -61.61
CA GLN A 293 -135.14 97.25 -61.97
C GLN A 293 -135.96 97.28 -63.28
N VAL A 294 -135.55 96.49 -64.29
CA VAL A 294 -136.29 96.37 -65.57
C VAL A 294 -137.64 95.66 -65.39
N SER A 295 -137.70 94.64 -64.52
CA SER A 295 -138.95 93.97 -64.14
C SER A 295 -139.92 94.92 -63.43
N GLY A 296 -139.42 95.74 -62.50
CA GLY A 296 -140.22 96.74 -61.79
C GLY A 296 -140.83 97.80 -62.72
N LEU A 297 -140.06 98.28 -63.70
CA LEU A 297 -140.55 99.21 -64.72
C LEU A 297 -141.63 98.58 -65.62
N LYS A 298 -141.48 97.29 -65.96
CA LYS A 298 -142.47 96.56 -66.78
C LYS A 298 -143.80 96.37 -66.06
N ALA A 299 -143.77 96.08 -64.75
CA ALA A 299 -145.00 95.96 -63.94
C ALA A 299 -145.72 97.31 -63.76
N ALA A 300 -144.96 98.42 -63.64
CA ALA A 300 -145.52 99.77 -63.59
C ALA A 300 -146.22 100.15 -64.91
N LEU A 301 -145.68 99.72 -66.05
CA LEU A 301 -146.26 99.96 -67.38
C LEU A 301 -147.59 99.20 -67.56
N GLN A 302 -147.65 97.93 -67.16
CA GLN A 302 -148.87 97.11 -67.24
C GLN A 302 -149.98 97.62 -66.31
N SER A 303 -149.63 98.18 -65.15
CA SER A 303 -150.57 98.83 -64.23
C SER A 303 -151.13 100.16 -64.76
N ALA A 304 -150.37 100.86 -65.61
CA ALA A 304 -150.83 102.06 -66.31
C ALA A 304 -151.77 101.72 -67.47
N GLU A 305 -151.49 100.67 -68.23
CA GLU A 305 -152.38 100.14 -69.28
C GLU A 305 -153.72 99.66 -68.72
N ALA A 306 -153.73 98.93 -67.60
CA ALA A 306 -154.97 98.46 -66.97
C ALA A 306 -155.88 99.61 -66.50
N ARG A 307 -155.30 100.76 -66.11
CA ARG A 307 -156.04 101.98 -65.73
C ARG A 307 -156.58 102.74 -66.94
N ALA A 308 -155.92 102.67 -68.09
CA ALA A 308 -156.42 103.25 -69.34
C ALA A 308 -157.64 102.48 -69.89
N VAL A 309 -157.61 101.14 -69.86
CA VAL A 309 -158.72 100.28 -70.32
C VAL A 309 -159.96 100.41 -69.41
N ALA A 310 -159.78 100.63 -68.11
CA ALA A 310 -160.88 100.82 -67.17
C ALA A 310 -161.60 102.17 -67.36
N ALA A 311 -160.89 103.23 -67.77
CA ALA A 311 -161.47 104.54 -68.08
C ALA A 311 -162.27 104.52 -69.40
N GLU A 312 -161.85 103.71 -70.37
CA GLU A 312 -162.53 103.54 -71.66
C GLU A 312 -163.89 102.82 -71.54
N ASN A 313 -163.99 101.85 -70.62
CA ASN A 313 -165.22 101.13 -70.32
C ASN A 313 -166.25 101.98 -69.54
N GLN A 314 -165.81 103.01 -68.81
CA GLN A 314 -166.70 103.96 -68.12
C GLN A 314 -167.34 105.00 -69.07
N LEU A 315 -166.74 105.26 -70.24
CA LEU A 315 -167.30 106.15 -71.27
C LEU A 315 -168.30 105.45 -72.21
N THR A 316 -168.14 104.15 -72.47
CA THR A 316 -169.05 103.37 -73.33
C THR A 316 -170.36 102.98 -72.63
N MET A 317 -170.34 102.75 -71.31
CA MET A 317 -171.57 102.46 -70.53
C MET A 317 -172.44 103.71 -70.29
N ALA A 318 -171.86 104.92 -70.33
CA ALA A 318 -172.60 106.18 -70.29
C ALA A 318 -173.37 106.47 -71.59
N HIS A 319 -173.04 105.80 -72.71
CA HIS A 319 -173.69 105.99 -74.01
C HIS A 319 -174.80 104.96 -74.33
N LYS A 320 -174.77 103.76 -73.73
CA LYS A 320 -175.67 102.64 -74.09
C LYS A 320 -176.95 102.47 -73.25
N ARG A 321 -177.19 103.24 -72.17
CA ARG A 321 -178.50 103.25 -71.46
C ARG A 321 -179.28 104.57 -71.55
N ARG A 322 -178.77 105.55 -72.30
CA ARG A 322 -179.53 106.70 -72.81
C ARG A 322 -180.43 106.35 -74.02
N GLN A 323 -180.42 105.09 -74.48
CA GLN A 323 -181.18 104.58 -75.65
C GLN A 323 -182.26 103.52 -75.32
N SER A 324 -182.81 103.52 -74.10
CA SER A 324 -184.07 102.79 -73.81
C SER A 324 -185.02 103.64 -72.94
N LYS A 325 -185.47 104.76 -73.51
CA LYS A 325 -186.81 105.32 -73.29
C LYS A 325 -187.78 104.58 -74.23
N GLN A 326 -189.06 104.50 -73.85
CA GLN A 326 -190.21 104.20 -74.74
C GLN A 326 -190.34 102.75 -75.25
N LYS A 327 -190.80 101.85 -74.38
CA LYS A 327 -192.23 101.49 -74.26
C LYS A 327 -192.51 101.11 -72.81
#